data_AF-A0A1X7I6Z4-F1
#
_entry.id   AF-A0A1X7I6Z4-F1
#
_cell.length_a   1.000
_cell.length_b   1.000
_cell.length_c   1.000
_cell.angle_alpha   90.00
_cell.angle_beta   90.00
_cell.angle_gamma   90.00
#
_symmetry.space_group_name_H-M   'P 1'
#
loop_
_entity.id
_entity.type
_entity.pdbx_description
1 polymer ?
#
loop_
_entity_poly.entity_id
_entity_poly.type
_entity_poly.pdbx_seq_one_letter_code
_entity_poly.pdbx_strand_id
1 'polypeptide(L)'
;MKLEYVRQSFDVFTTKASDLSRQLCFAGIAIIWIFKVYEGTEFKLPEILYKPLLIFCLALLSDLMQFIYGSVMIGILLRITSAKQAEDDVHYPRVLNFPTWFFFVAKIVLLIIAYIVLINFLMDKNHLFST
;
A
#
# COMPACT_ATOMS: atom_id res chain seq x y z
N MET A 1 27.24 6.16 15.16
CA MET A 1 26.45 6.15 13.90
C MET A 1 26.10 7.59 13.56
N LYS A 2 26.31 8.06 12.32
CA LYS A 2 25.98 9.45 11.93
C LYS A 2 24.47 9.59 11.72
N LEU A 3 23.87 10.71 12.12
CA LEU A 3 22.42 10.97 11.98
C LEU A 3 21.96 10.90 10.52
N GLU A 4 22.80 11.35 9.59
CA GLU A 4 22.56 11.29 8.15
C GLU A 4 22.37 9.85 7.66
N TYR A 5 23.23 8.93 8.12
CA TYR A 5 23.14 7.51 7.77
C TYR A 5 21.82 6.88 8.25
N VAL A 6 21.34 7.28 9.44
CA VAL A 6 20.06 6.80 9.98
C VAL A 6 18.89 7.26 9.12
N ARG A 7 18.90 8.53 8.67
CA ARG A 7 17.87 9.09 7.78
C ARG A 7 17.87 8.39 6.41
N GLN A 8 19.04 8.27 5.79
CA GLN A 8 19.17 7.57 4.51
C GLN A 8 18.67 6.12 4.60
N SER A 9 19.07 5.40 5.65
CA SER A 9 18.63 4.02 5.86
C SER A 9 17.10 3.92 5.99
N PHE A 10 16.51 4.84 6.75
CA PHE A 10 15.06 4.91 6.91
C PHE A 10 14.31 5.18 5.61
N ASP A 11 14.79 6.11 4.78
CA ASP A 11 14.20 6.42 3.48
C ASP A 11 14.28 5.22 2.52
N VAL A 12 15.41 4.49 2.54
CA VAL A 12 15.57 3.25 1.77
C VAL A 12 14.55 2.20 2.20
N PHE A 13 14.41 1.93 3.51
CA PHE A 13 13.48 0.92 3.99
C PHE A 13 12.02 1.27 3.74
N THR A 14 11.62 2.53 3.93
CA THR A 14 10.24 2.98 3.72
C THR A 14 9.84 2.97 2.23
N THR A 15 10.76 3.36 1.36
CA THR A 15 10.59 3.25 -0.10
C THR A 15 10.44 1.78 -0.50
N LYS A 16 11.36 0.92 -0.05
CA LYS A 16 11.34 -0.50 -0.38
C LYS A 16 10.09 -1.21 0.15
N ALA A 17 9.63 -0.87 1.35
CA ALA A 17 8.40 -1.40 1.93
C ALA A 17 7.17 -1.06 1.07
N SER A 18 7.11 0.17 0.52
CA SER A 18 6.02 0.60 -0.36
C SER A 18 6.03 -0.17 -1.68
N ASP A 19 7.21 -0.38 -2.28
CA ASP A 19 7.36 -1.20 -3.50
C ASP A 19 6.91 -2.65 -3.27
N LEU A 20 7.38 -3.26 -2.17
CA LEU A 20 7.01 -4.63 -1.80
C LEU A 20 5.50 -4.74 -1.51
N SER A 21 4.92 -3.74 -0.83
CA SER A 21 3.47 -3.71 -0.56
C SER A 21 2.65 -3.75 -1.84
N ARG A 22 3.03 -2.97 -2.87
CA ARG A 22 2.35 -2.99 -4.18
C ARG A 22 2.50 -4.34 -4.88
N GLN A 23 3.71 -4.88 -4.92
CA GLN A 23 3.96 -6.20 -5.52
C GLN A 23 3.15 -7.30 -4.84
N LEU A 24 3.08 -7.29 -3.50
CA LEU A 24 2.30 -8.24 -2.72
C LEU A 24 0.80 -8.07 -2.95
N CYS A 25 0.28 -6.84 -3.07
CA CYS A 25 -1.13 -6.62 -3.42
C CYS A 25 -1.46 -7.24 -4.78
N PHE A 26 -0.64 -7.00 -5.81
CA PHE A 26 -0.86 -7.58 -7.14
C PHE A 26 -0.74 -9.10 -7.13
N ALA A 27 0.22 -9.66 -6.39
CA ALA A 27 0.36 -11.10 -6.22
C ALA A 27 -0.86 -11.71 -5.53
N GLY A 28 -1.37 -11.08 -4.47
CA GLY A 28 -2.59 -11.49 -3.78
C GLY A 28 -3.82 -11.47 -4.69
N ILE A 29 -4.01 -10.39 -5.45
CA ILE A 29 -5.09 -10.28 -6.45
C ILE A 29 -4.95 -11.37 -7.53
N ALA A 30 -3.72 -11.66 -7.99
CA ALA A 30 -3.47 -12.72 -8.96
C ALA A 30 -3.83 -14.10 -8.40
N ILE A 31 -3.49 -14.39 -7.14
CA ILE A 31 -3.90 -15.65 -6.48
C ILE A 31 -5.42 -15.77 -6.46
N ILE A 32 -6.13 -14.70 -6.07
CA ILE A 32 -7.61 -14.69 -6.05
C ILE A 32 -8.18 -14.99 -7.44
N TRP A 33 -7.56 -14.46 -8.49
CA TRP A 33 -8.02 -14.66 -9.87
C TRP A 33 -7.87 -16.10 -10.37
N ILE A 34 -6.99 -16.91 -9.77
CA ILE A 34 -6.84 -18.34 -10.10
C ILE A 34 -8.07 -19.14 -9.67
N PHE A 35 -8.75 -18.72 -8.60
CA PHE A 35 -9.93 -19.41 -8.06
C PHE A 35 -11.25 -19.00 -8.72
N LYS A 36 -11.23 -18.15 -9.76
CA LYS A 36 -12.44 -17.85 -10.52
C LYS A 36 -12.91 -19.12 -11.25
N VAL A 37 -14.16 -19.50 -11.05
CA VAL A 37 -14.75 -20.68 -11.71
C VAL A 37 -15.61 -20.20 -12.88
N TYR A 38 -15.60 -20.97 -13.96
CA TYR A 38 -16.48 -20.76 -15.10
C TYR A 38 -17.77 -21.57 -14.90
N GLU A 39 -18.88 -20.90 -14.59
CA GLU A 39 -20.20 -21.53 -14.55
C GLU A 39 -21.03 -21.04 -15.76
N GLY A 40 -21.10 -21.87 -16.80
CA GLY A 40 -21.98 -21.62 -17.95
C GLY A 40 -21.52 -20.46 -18.84
N THR A 41 -22.00 -19.24 -18.57
CA THR A 41 -21.67 -18.00 -19.32
C THR A 41 -21.01 -16.92 -18.46
N GLU A 42 -20.87 -17.14 -17.15
CA GLU A 42 -20.35 -16.14 -16.22
C GLU A 42 -19.15 -16.68 -15.43
N PHE A 43 -18.16 -15.81 -15.23
CA PHE A 43 -17.08 -16.06 -14.27
C PHE A 43 -17.59 -15.69 -12.89
N LYS A 44 -17.72 -16.67 -11.99
CA LYS A 44 -18.09 -16.43 -10.60
C LYS A 44 -16.88 -16.59 -9.70
N LEU A 45 -16.68 -15.58 -8.85
CA LEU A 45 -15.71 -15.64 -7.76
C LEU A 45 -16.45 -16.08 -6.48
N PRO A 46 -15.90 -17.01 -5.70
CA PRO A 46 -16.45 -17.34 -4.38
C PRO A 46 -16.66 -16.08 -3.52
N GLU A 47 -17.83 -15.92 -2.91
CA GLU A 47 -18.18 -14.73 -2.11
C GLU A 47 -17.14 -14.41 -1.03
N ILE A 48 -16.51 -15.44 -0.47
CA ILE A 48 -15.48 -15.32 0.56
C ILE A 48 -14.20 -14.63 0.07
N LEU A 49 -13.90 -14.72 -1.24
CA LEU A 49 -12.72 -14.09 -1.87
C LEU A 49 -12.94 -12.62 -2.24
N TYR A 50 -14.18 -12.13 -2.26
CA TYR A 50 -14.44 -10.69 -2.44
C TYR A 50 -13.88 -9.85 -1.29
N LYS A 51 -13.89 -10.39 -0.06
CA LYS A 51 -13.36 -9.70 1.12
C LYS A 51 -11.86 -9.38 0.98
N PRO A 52 -10.95 -10.36 0.80
CA PRO A 52 -9.53 -10.06 0.64
C PRO A 52 -9.26 -9.22 -0.62
N LEU A 53 -10.01 -9.41 -1.70
CA LEU A 53 -9.90 -8.60 -2.91
C LEU A 53 -10.16 -7.11 -2.64
N LEU A 54 -11.25 -6.78 -1.94
CA LEU A 54 -11.58 -5.42 -1.58
C LEU A 54 -10.50 -4.80 -0.68
N ILE A 55 -9.98 -5.57 0.29
CA ILE A 55 -8.94 -5.09 1.20
C ILE A 55 -7.62 -4.81 0.44
N PHE A 56 -7.23 -5.65 -0.54
CA PHE A 56 -6.08 -5.35 -1.42
C PHE A 56 -6.30 -4.06 -2.22
N CYS A 57 -7.50 -3.83 -2.76
CA CYS A 57 -7.83 -2.59 -3.45
C CYS A 57 -7.73 -1.37 -2.53
N LEU A 58 -8.22 -1.47 -1.29
CA LEU A 58 -8.09 -0.39 -0.30
C LEU A 58 -6.63 -0.13 0.11
N ALA A 59 -5.80 -1.18 0.20
CA ALA A 59 -4.37 -1.05 0.47
C ALA A 59 -3.66 -0.29 -0.67
N LEU A 60 -3.95 -0.64 -1.94
CA LEU A 60 -3.43 0.05 -3.12
C LEU A 60 -3.92 1.50 -3.20
N LEU A 61 -5.19 1.75 -2.89
CA LEU A 61 -5.73 3.12 -2.86
C LEU A 61 -5.03 3.96 -1.80
N SER A 62 -4.77 3.39 -0.63
CA SER A 62 -4.03 4.06 0.46
C SER A 62 -2.58 4.35 0.05
N ASP A 63 -1.92 3.43 -0.67
CA ASP A 63 -0.58 3.66 -1.25
C ASP A 63 -0.58 4.83 -2.24
N LEU A 64 -1.56 4.87 -3.14
CA LEU A 64 -1.69 5.97 -4.11
C LEU A 64 -1.92 7.31 -3.40
N MET A 65 -2.81 7.35 -2.42
CA MET A 65 -3.11 8.57 -1.65
C MET A 65 -1.90 9.08 -0.87
N GLN A 66 -1.07 8.18 -0.33
CA GLN A 66 0.20 8.55 0.30
C GLN A 66 1.09 9.35 -0.67
N PHE A 67 1.31 8.83 -1.89
CA PHE A 67 2.19 9.46 -2.86
C PHE A 67 1.59 10.75 -3.42
N ILE A 68 0.30 10.78 -3.74
CA ILE A 68 -0.38 12.00 -4.19
C ILE A 68 -0.24 13.11 -3.14
N TYR A 69 -0.53 12.81 -1.87
CA TYR A 69 -0.43 13.79 -0.79
C TYR A 69 1.02 14.29 -0.64
N GLY A 70 2.00 13.39 -0.61
CA GLY A 70 3.41 13.75 -0.54
C GLY A 70 3.85 14.67 -1.69
N SER A 71 3.46 14.36 -2.93
CA SER A 71 3.78 15.17 -4.11
C SER A 71 3.12 16.54 -4.08
N VAL A 72 1.83 16.62 -3.74
CA VAL A 72 1.12 17.90 -3.62
C VAL A 72 1.76 18.78 -2.55
N MET A 73 2.10 18.20 -1.41
CA MET A 73 2.64 18.95 -0.29
C MET A 73 4.03 19.51 -0.56
N ILE A 74 4.91 18.69 -1.15
CA ILE A 74 6.23 19.16 -1.61
C ILE A 74 6.06 20.23 -2.70
N GLY A 75 5.13 20.06 -3.64
CA GLY A 75 4.84 21.06 -4.67
C GLY A 75 4.39 22.41 -4.11
N ILE A 76 3.56 22.42 -3.07
CA ILE A 76 3.15 23.64 -2.37
C ILE A 76 4.36 24.27 -1.65
N LEU A 77 5.15 23.48 -0.91
CA LEU A 77 6.31 23.97 -0.18
C LEU A 77 7.35 24.59 -1.13
N LEU A 78 7.60 23.95 -2.28
CA LEU A 78 8.49 24.48 -3.32
C LEU A 78 7.98 25.84 -3.79
N ARG A 79 6.70 25.99 -4.14
CA ARG A 79 6.14 27.28 -4.58
C ARG A 79 6.26 28.38 -3.53
N ILE A 80 6.07 28.06 -2.26
CA ILE A 80 6.17 29.03 -1.16
C ILE A 80 7.64 29.42 -0.90
N THR A 81 8.56 28.46 -1.00
CA THR A 81 9.98 28.67 -0.64
C THR A 81 10.79 29.26 -1.78
N SER A 82 10.48 28.91 -3.04
CA SER A 82 11.03 29.55 -4.24
C SER A 82 10.71 31.06 -4.30
N ALA A 83 9.68 31.51 -3.58
CA ALA A 83 9.37 32.94 -3.44
C ALA A 83 10.19 33.64 -2.34
N LYS A 84 10.97 32.92 -1.52
CA LYS A 84 11.58 33.49 -0.31
C LYS A 84 13.10 33.41 -0.14
N GLN A 85 13.87 32.49 -0.72
CA GLN A 85 15.35 32.58 -0.81
C GLN A 85 15.93 31.32 -1.47
N ALA A 86 17.03 31.47 -2.20
CA ALA A 86 17.64 30.43 -3.05
C ALA A 86 18.81 29.65 -2.40
N GLU A 87 19.18 29.94 -1.15
CA GLU A 87 20.44 29.42 -0.56
C GLU A 87 20.30 28.75 0.82
N ASP A 88 19.15 28.80 1.50
CA ASP A 88 18.97 28.17 2.82
C ASP A 88 18.32 26.78 2.72
N ASP A 89 18.83 25.83 3.51
CA ASP A 89 18.27 24.49 3.68
C ASP A 89 16.80 24.58 4.10
N VAL A 90 15.90 24.16 3.20
CA VAL A 90 14.46 24.20 3.45
C VAL A 90 14.09 23.15 4.48
N HIS A 91 13.84 23.59 5.72
CA HIS A 91 13.34 22.72 6.77
C HIS A 91 11.90 22.28 6.49
N TYR A 92 11.71 21.03 6.08
CA TYR A 92 10.39 20.43 5.90
C TYR A 92 9.68 20.26 7.27
N PRO A 93 8.53 20.91 7.50
CA PRO A 93 7.86 20.83 8.79
C PRO A 93 7.26 19.43 9.02
N ARG A 94 7.57 18.82 10.18
CA ARG A 94 7.15 17.43 10.49
C ARG A 94 5.63 17.22 10.50
N VAL A 95 4.86 18.24 10.87
CA VAL A 95 3.39 18.19 10.93
C VAL A 95 2.79 17.90 9.56
N LEU A 96 3.44 18.39 8.52
CA LEU A 96 3.06 18.23 7.13
C LEU A 96 3.21 16.78 6.63
N ASN A 97 4.07 15.98 7.27
CA ASN A 97 4.28 14.57 6.93
C ASN A 97 3.32 13.62 7.66
N PHE A 98 2.53 14.11 8.62
CA PHE A 98 1.66 13.24 9.41
C PHE A 98 0.64 12.47 8.55
N PRO A 99 -0.06 13.08 7.56
CA PRO A 99 -1.01 12.35 6.74
C PRO A 99 -0.33 11.31 5.84
N THR A 100 0.87 11.59 5.33
CA THR A 100 1.69 10.63 4.57
C THR A 100 1.99 9.39 5.42
N TRP A 101 2.37 9.59 6.69
CA TRP A 101 2.62 8.51 7.63
C TRP A 101 1.36 7.71 7.96
N PHE A 102 0.22 8.38 8.12
CA PHE A 102 -1.06 7.72 8.34
C PHE A 102 -1.39 6.75 7.19
N PHE A 103 -1.33 7.22 5.94
CA PHE A 103 -1.58 6.37 4.77
C PHE A 103 -0.54 5.25 4.63
N PHE A 104 0.73 5.52 4.96
CA PHE A 104 1.79 4.51 4.96
C PHE A 104 1.52 3.38 5.95
N VAL A 105 1.08 3.68 7.17
CA VAL A 105 0.76 2.64 8.16
C VAL A 105 -0.53 1.93 7.77
N ALA A 106 -1.56 2.68 7.36
CA ALA A 106 -2.85 2.13 6.96
C ALA A 106 -2.72 1.08 5.85
N LYS A 107 -1.95 1.36 4.79
CA LYS A 107 -1.76 0.40 3.70
C LYS A 107 -1.08 -0.90 4.15
N ILE A 108 -0.11 -0.83 5.07
CA ILE A 108 0.61 -2.01 5.58
C ILE A 108 -0.32 -2.86 6.44
N VAL A 109 -1.12 -2.23 7.30
CA VAL A 109 -2.13 -2.92 8.12
C VAL A 109 -3.17 -3.60 7.22
N LEU A 110 -3.69 -2.90 6.20
CA LEU A 110 -4.63 -3.47 5.24
C LEU A 110 -4.03 -4.64 4.48
N LEU A 111 -2.78 -4.52 4.02
CA LEU A 111 -2.06 -5.61 3.35
C LEU A 111 -1.97 -6.86 4.23
N ILE A 112 -1.56 -6.71 5.49
CA ILE A 112 -1.45 -7.83 6.44
C ILE A 112 -2.81 -8.48 6.65
N ILE A 113 -3.87 -7.69 6.86
CA ILE A 113 -5.23 -8.21 7.02
C ILE A 113 -5.69 -8.96 5.77
N ALA A 114 -5.45 -8.43 4.57
CA ALA A 114 -5.80 -9.09 3.31
C ALA A 114 -5.14 -10.47 3.20
N TYR A 115 -3.86 -10.57 3.55
CA TYR A 115 -3.14 -11.84 3.54
C TYR A 115 -3.61 -12.81 4.61
N ILE A 116 -3.94 -12.35 5.82
CA ILE A 116 -4.52 -13.23 6.85
C ILE A 116 -5.84 -13.82 6.36
N VAL A 117 -6.72 -13.01 5.77
CA VAL A 117 -8.00 -13.48 5.24
C VAL A 117 -7.79 -14.45 4.06
N LEU A 118 -6.86 -14.14 3.16
CA LEU A 118 -6.53 -15.01 2.02
C LEU A 118 -5.94 -16.35 2.47
N ILE A 119 -5.03 -16.35 3.45
CA ILE A 119 -4.41 -17.57 3.99
C ILE A 119 -5.45 -18.42 4.70
N ASN A 120 -6.35 -17.82 5.48
CA ASN A 120 -7.44 -18.55 6.14
C ASN A 120 -8.34 -19.25 5.11
N PHE A 121 -8.65 -18.59 3.98
CA PHE A 121 -9.37 -19.23 2.88
C PHE A 121 -8.59 -20.41 2.28
N LEU A 122 -7.29 -20.28 2.07
CA LEU A 122 -6.45 -21.34 1.52
C LEU A 122 -6.26 -22.53 2.48
N MET A 123 -6.27 -22.28 3.80
CA MET A 123 -6.13 -23.32 4.81
C MET A 123 -7.44 -24.08 5.08
N ASP A 124 -8.58 -23.48 4.76
CA ASP A 124 -9.87 -24.14 4.91
C ASP A 124 -10.03 -25.24 3.85
N LYS A 125 -9.55 -26.45 4.22
CA LYS A 125 -9.54 -27.66 3.39
C LYS A 125 -10.91 -28.01 2.81
N ASN A 126 -12.00 -27.55 3.42
CA ASN A 126 -13.37 -27.83 2.96
C ASN A 126 -13.69 -27.22 1.59
N HIS A 127 -12.98 -26.17 1.16
CA HIS A 127 -13.22 -25.49 -0.12
C HIS A 127 -12.29 -25.94 -1.26
N LEU A 128 -11.15 -26.57 -0.94
CA LEU A 128 -10.16 -27.01 -1.94
C LEU A 128 -10.44 -28.41 -2.52
N PHE A 129 -11.28 -29.21 -1.87
CA PHE A 129 -11.55 -30.60 -2.25
C PHE A 129 -13.04 -30.94 -2.42
N SER A 130 -13.95 -29.96 -2.35
CA SER A 130 -15.36 -30.19 -2.74
C SER A 130 -15.48 -30.12 -4.27
N THR A 131 -14.95 -31.15 -4.94
CA THR A 131 -15.18 -31.46 -6.35
C THR A 131 -15.87 -32.81 -6.44
#